data_AF-A0A7R9Q0M4-F1
#
_entry.id   AF-A0A7R9Q0M4-F1
#
_cell.length_a   1.000
_cell.length_b   1.000
_cell.length_c   1.000
_cell.angle_alpha   90.00
_cell.angle_beta   90.00
_cell.angle_gamma   90.00
#
_symmetry.space_group_name_H-M   'P 1'
#
loop_
_entity.id
_entity.type
_entity.pdbx_description
1 polymer ?
#
loop_
_entity_poly.entity_id
_entity_poly.type
_entity_poly.pdbx_seq_one_letter_code
_entity_poly.pdbx_strand_id
1 'polypeptide(L)'
;MEDTEWTDILKKHGIIKEEPKPEPKEEPEVLSTFERKLNDIQSEDDLLDLDDDDEDVMREYRNRRMAEMRAKSLIPTFGDVREITATDYVAEVNGAGNDINVVLFLYQSGIPECSILNKIINELAVKYPTTKFLKSIASLCVANFPDTGLPALFLYKNGVLKKQLIGKQTFGGKDMNLKGNG
;
A
#
# COMPACT_ATOMS: atom_id res chain seq x y z
N MET A 1 4.15 -11.37 18.66
CA MET A 1 2.88 -11.16 17.93
C MET A 1 1.83 -11.04 19.01
N GLU A 2 1.17 -9.89 19.12
CA GLU A 2 0.04 -9.72 20.05
C GLU A 2 -1.20 -10.37 19.42
N ASP A 3 -1.56 -11.54 19.92
CA ASP A 3 -2.83 -12.21 19.62
C ASP A 3 -3.97 -11.40 20.25
N THR A 4 -4.45 -10.41 19.50
CA THR A 4 -5.66 -9.68 19.86
C THR A 4 -6.89 -10.52 19.52
N GLU A 5 -7.93 -10.48 20.35
CA GLU A 5 -9.19 -11.25 20.19
C GLU A 5 -9.83 -11.12 18.79
N TRP A 6 -9.54 -10.02 18.10
CA TRP A 6 -9.96 -9.74 16.73
C TRP A 6 -9.29 -10.61 15.67
N THR A 7 -8.03 -10.97 15.89
CA THR A 7 -7.23 -11.77 14.95
C THR A 7 -7.81 -13.17 14.79
N ASP A 8 -8.31 -13.76 15.87
CA ASP A 8 -8.93 -15.09 15.85
C ASP A 8 -10.28 -15.09 15.15
N ILE A 9 -11.08 -14.03 15.30
CA ILE A 9 -12.36 -13.88 14.58
C ILE A 9 -12.11 -13.82 13.07
N LEU A 10 -11.07 -13.11 12.64
CA LEU A 10 -10.71 -12.97 11.22
C LEU A 10 -10.09 -14.25 10.65
N LYS A 11 -9.23 -14.94 11.43
CA LYS A 11 -8.72 -16.28 11.06
C LYS A 11 -9.86 -17.29 10.92
N LYS A 12 -10.82 -17.30 11.86
CA LYS A 12 -12.00 -18.18 11.85
C LYS A 12 -12.91 -17.92 10.65
N HIS A 13 -12.94 -16.70 10.14
CA HIS A 13 -13.66 -16.34 8.91
C HIS A 13 -12.83 -16.48 7.63
N GLY A 14 -11.62 -17.04 7.70
CA GLY A 14 -10.80 -17.35 6.52
C GLY A 14 -10.20 -16.13 5.83
N ILE A 15 -10.14 -14.99 6.52
CA ILE A 15 -9.68 -13.70 6.00
C ILE A 15 -8.14 -13.58 6.01
N ILE A 16 -7.46 -14.28 6.93
CA ILE A 16 -6.00 -14.18 7.10
C ILE A 16 -5.33 -15.47 6.59
N LYS A 17 -4.57 -15.36 5.49
CA LYS A 17 -3.57 -16.38 5.09
C LYS A 17 -2.20 -15.95 5.64
N GLU A 18 -1.46 -16.90 6.22
CA GLU A 18 -0.11 -16.65 6.72
C GLU A 18 0.84 -16.23 5.60
N GLU A 19 1.76 -15.34 5.97
CA GLU A 19 2.62 -14.63 5.03
C GLU A 19 4.00 -15.31 4.93
N PRO A 20 4.54 -15.54 3.72
CA PRO A 20 5.97 -15.81 3.55
C PRO A 20 6.79 -14.53 3.85
N LYS A 21 7.92 -14.71 4.54
CA LYS A 21 8.85 -13.63 4.90
C LYS A 21 9.29 -12.82 3.66
N PRO A 22 9.37 -11.47 3.76
CA PRO A 22 9.94 -10.68 2.68
C PRO A 22 11.45 -10.93 2.60
N GLU A 23 11.94 -11.25 1.41
CA GLU A 23 13.38 -11.23 1.11
C GLU A 23 13.88 -9.78 1.07
N PRO A 24 15.05 -9.49 1.64
CA PRO A 24 15.67 -8.17 1.54
C PRO A 24 16.02 -7.89 0.08
N LYS A 25 15.50 -6.80 -0.48
CA LYS A 25 15.96 -6.28 -1.78
C LYS A 25 17.26 -5.54 -1.55
N GLU A 26 18.37 -6.16 -1.93
CA GLU A 26 19.68 -5.50 -2.00
C GLU A 26 19.67 -4.52 -3.18
N GLU A 27 19.96 -3.24 -2.93
CA GLU A 27 20.22 -2.27 -4.00
C GLU A 27 21.64 -2.54 -4.53
N PRO A 28 21.82 -2.84 -5.82
CA PRO A 28 23.12 -3.28 -6.31
C PRO A 28 24.13 -2.11 -6.34
N GLU A 29 25.33 -2.31 -5.78
CA GLU A 29 26.43 -1.34 -5.64
C GLU A 29 26.84 -0.63 -6.96
N VAL A 30 26.52 -1.24 -8.11
CA VAL A 30 26.73 -0.64 -9.44
C VAL A 30 25.92 0.63 -9.67
N LEU A 31 24.78 0.81 -8.98
CA LEU A 31 23.94 2.01 -9.08
C LEU A 31 24.65 3.24 -8.50
N SER A 32 25.29 3.10 -7.33
CA SER A 32 25.91 4.24 -6.62
C SER A 32 27.17 4.77 -7.30
N THR A 33 27.97 3.88 -7.89
CA THR A 33 29.21 4.28 -8.59
C THR A 33 28.89 5.00 -9.91
N PHE A 34 27.79 4.64 -10.55
CA PHE A 34 27.40 5.17 -11.84
C PHE A 34 26.68 6.51 -11.76
N GLU A 35 25.82 6.74 -10.76
CA GLU A 35 25.24 8.08 -10.52
C GLU A 35 26.32 9.14 -10.25
N ARG A 36 27.43 8.72 -9.63
CA ARG A 36 28.60 9.58 -9.43
C ARG A 36 29.30 9.91 -10.75
N LYS A 37 29.53 8.93 -11.64
CA LYS A 37 30.11 9.17 -12.98
C LYS A 37 29.24 10.11 -13.82
N LEU A 38 27.90 9.95 -13.79
CA LEU A 38 26.97 10.84 -14.51
C LEU A 38 27.01 12.29 -14.01
N ASN A 39 27.22 12.50 -12.71
CA ASN A 39 27.37 13.84 -12.13
C ASN A 39 28.72 14.50 -12.47
N ASP A 40 29.73 13.71 -12.82
CA ASP A 40 31.07 14.20 -13.18
C ASP A 40 31.17 14.60 -14.67
N ILE A 41 30.19 14.26 -15.51
CA ILE A 41 30.13 14.70 -16.91
C ILE A 41 29.67 16.17 -16.95
N GLN A 42 30.58 17.08 -17.29
CA GLN A 42 30.29 18.53 -17.35
C GLN A 42 30.42 19.13 -18.76
N SER A 43 31.01 18.40 -19.72
CA SER A 43 31.25 18.88 -21.09
C SER A 43 31.18 17.76 -22.15
N GLU A 44 31.14 18.13 -23.44
CA GLU A 44 31.19 17.18 -24.57
C GLU A 44 32.53 16.43 -24.68
N ASP A 45 33.64 16.99 -24.20
CA ASP A 45 34.95 16.33 -24.19
C ASP A 45 35.01 15.18 -23.17
N ASP A 46 34.33 15.31 -22.02
CA ASP A 46 34.20 14.24 -21.02
C ASP A 46 33.39 13.04 -21.57
N LEU A 47 32.59 13.27 -22.61
CA LEU A 47 31.83 12.24 -23.31
C LEU A 47 32.70 11.43 -24.29
N LEU A 48 33.76 12.04 -24.81
CA LEU A 48 34.68 11.44 -25.79
C LEU A 48 35.77 10.58 -25.14
N ASP A 49 35.96 10.71 -23.83
CA ASP A 49 36.93 9.95 -23.02
C ASP A 49 36.32 8.67 -22.39
N LEU A 50 35.08 8.33 -22.77
CA LEU A 50 34.40 7.11 -22.39
C LEU A 50 34.79 5.98 -23.35
N ASP A 51 35.31 4.87 -22.82
CA ASP A 51 35.59 3.67 -23.62
C ASP A 51 34.29 3.02 -24.14
N ASP A 52 34.36 2.23 -25.22
CA ASP A 52 33.23 1.47 -25.79
C ASP A 52 32.50 0.60 -24.73
N ASP A 53 33.23 0.09 -23.73
CA ASP A 53 32.67 -0.66 -22.60
C ASP A 53 31.83 0.23 -21.67
N ASP A 54 32.17 1.52 -21.51
CA ASP A 54 31.37 2.49 -20.74
C ASP A 54 30.08 2.88 -21.51
N GLU A 55 30.09 2.90 -22.85
CA GLU A 55 28.89 3.16 -23.68
C GLU A 55 27.82 2.07 -23.57
N ASP A 56 28.21 0.79 -23.65
CA ASP A 56 27.27 -0.33 -23.59
C ASP A 56 26.64 -0.45 -22.18
N VAL A 57 27.42 -0.22 -21.13
CA VAL A 57 26.92 -0.13 -19.75
C VAL A 57 25.94 1.05 -19.60
N MET A 58 26.22 2.18 -20.25
CA MET A 58 25.32 3.35 -20.27
C MET A 58 23.98 3.05 -20.94
N ARG A 59 24.01 2.35 -22.07
CA ARG A 59 22.82 1.94 -22.82
C ARG A 59 21.96 0.98 -22.01
N GLU A 60 22.58 0.01 -21.35
CA GLU A 60 21.88 -0.93 -20.48
C GLU A 60 21.24 -0.23 -19.27
N TYR A 61 21.95 0.73 -18.65
CA TYR A 61 21.40 1.54 -17.56
C TYR A 61 20.19 2.38 -17.98
N ARG A 62 20.29 3.08 -19.12
CA ARG A 62 19.16 3.88 -19.67
C ARG A 62 17.96 3.00 -19.96
N ASN A 63 18.19 1.82 -20.55
CA ASN A 63 17.13 0.85 -20.81
C ASN A 63 16.51 0.32 -19.52
N ARG A 64 17.32 -0.01 -18.50
CA ARG A 64 16.83 -0.45 -17.18
C ARG A 64 15.99 0.62 -16.49
N ARG A 65 16.48 1.87 -16.42
CA ARG A 65 15.74 3.01 -15.86
C ARG A 65 14.43 3.26 -16.62
N MET A 66 14.45 3.22 -17.95
CA MET A 66 13.23 3.36 -18.76
C MET A 66 12.26 2.19 -18.53
N ALA A 67 12.75 0.95 -18.39
CA ALA A 67 11.94 -0.21 -18.10
C ALA A 67 11.29 -0.11 -16.71
N GLU A 68 12.03 0.33 -15.69
CA GLU A 68 11.49 0.60 -14.35
C GLU A 68 10.45 1.73 -14.35
N MET A 69 10.68 2.81 -15.10
CA MET A 69 9.68 3.87 -15.26
C MET A 69 8.42 3.37 -15.99
N ARG A 70 8.57 2.57 -17.04
CA ARG A 70 7.44 1.95 -17.76
C ARG A 70 6.66 1.00 -16.85
N ALA A 71 7.35 0.19 -16.04
CA ALA A 71 6.74 -0.71 -15.07
C ALA A 71 5.92 0.06 -14.02
N LYS A 72 6.39 1.23 -13.57
CA LYS A 72 5.65 2.10 -12.64
C LYS A 72 4.39 2.72 -13.28
N SER A 73 4.42 3.04 -14.58
CA SER A 73 3.25 3.57 -15.30
C SER A 73 2.17 2.52 -15.60
N LEU A 74 2.49 1.23 -15.51
CA LEU A 74 1.53 0.12 -15.68
C LEU A 74 0.76 -0.19 -14.39
N ILE A 75 1.15 0.40 -13.25
CA ILE A 75 0.47 0.16 -11.98
C ILE A 75 -0.93 0.80 -12.06
N PRO A 76 -2.00 0.02 -11.86
CA PRO A 76 -3.36 0.56 -11.90
C PRO A 76 -3.54 1.64 -10.84
N THR A 77 -4.13 2.76 -11.24
CA THR A 77 -4.49 3.86 -10.35
C THR A 77 -5.98 3.83 -10.04
N PHE A 78 -6.34 3.99 -8.78
CA PHE A 78 -7.72 3.99 -8.29
C PHE A 78 -8.18 5.40 -7.97
N GLY A 79 -7.43 6.13 -7.13
CA GLY A 79 -7.68 7.54 -6.82
C GLY A 79 -8.98 7.82 -6.06
N ASP A 80 -9.80 6.80 -5.79
CA ASP A 80 -11.11 6.88 -5.15
C ASP A 80 -11.30 5.78 -4.09
N VAL A 81 -12.36 5.92 -3.30
CA VAL A 81 -12.76 4.94 -2.27
C VAL A 81 -14.02 4.24 -2.75
N ARG A 82 -13.92 2.94 -3.04
CA ARG A 82 -15.07 2.14 -3.50
C ARG A 82 -15.74 1.40 -2.35
N GLU A 83 -17.06 1.36 -2.38
CA GLU A 83 -17.86 0.57 -1.45
C GLU A 83 -18.03 -0.85 -1.98
N ILE A 84 -17.79 -1.84 -1.13
CA ILE A 84 -17.86 -3.26 -1.50
C ILE A 84 -18.77 -4.04 -0.54
N THR A 85 -19.22 -5.20 -0.98
CA THR A 85 -19.96 -6.15 -0.15
C THR A 85 -19.08 -7.35 0.26
N ALA A 86 -19.58 -8.23 1.14
CA ALA A 86 -18.87 -9.48 1.48
C ALA A 86 -18.56 -10.37 0.26
N THR A 87 -19.42 -10.38 -0.76
CA THR A 87 -19.17 -11.20 -1.96
C THR A 87 -18.03 -10.66 -2.79
N ASP A 88 -17.87 -9.34 -2.81
CA ASP A 88 -16.81 -8.66 -3.57
C ASP A 88 -15.48 -8.67 -2.82
N TYR A 89 -15.49 -8.85 -1.50
CA TYR A 89 -14.28 -8.86 -0.65
C TYR A 89 -13.18 -9.77 -1.23
N VAL A 90 -13.51 -11.01 -1.59
CA VAL A 90 -12.51 -11.97 -2.09
C VAL A 90 -11.92 -11.49 -3.41
N ALA A 91 -12.75 -11.00 -4.34
CA ALA A 91 -12.27 -10.53 -5.63
C ALA A 91 -11.47 -9.22 -5.50
N GLU A 92 -11.94 -8.29 -4.68
CA GLU A 92 -11.38 -6.94 -4.59
C GLU A 92 -10.15 -6.85 -3.66
N VAL A 93 -10.07 -7.70 -2.63
CA VAL A 93 -8.96 -7.74 -1.65
C VAL A 93 -7.94 -8.84 -2.00
N ASN A 94 -8.39 -10.10 -2.15
CA ASN A 94 -7.46 -11.21 -2.44
C ASN A 94 -7.07 -11.25 -3.93
N GLY A 95 -7.95 -10.77 -4.82
CA GLY A 95 -7.74 -10.72 -6.27
C GLY A 95 -7.24 -9.38 -6.81
N ALA A 96 -6.81 -8.44 -5.95
CA ALA A 96 -6.41 -7.11 -6.38
C ALA A 96 -5.28 -7.13 -7.42
N GLY A 97 -4.34 -8.07 -7.31
CA GLY A 97 -3.16 -8.20 -8.17
C GLY A 97 -1.86 -8.18 -7.38
N ASN A 98 -0.75 -8.48 -8.06
CA ASN A 98 0.58 -8.42 -7.45
C ASN A 98 1.05 -6.96 -7.29
N ASP A 99 1.70 -6.68 -6.18
CA ASP A 99 2.23 -5.37 -5.75
C ASP A 99 1.20 -4.26 -5.51
N ILE A 100 -0.09 -4.60 -5.44
CA ILE A 100 -1.14 -3.64 -5.06
C ILE A 100 -1.36 -3.65 -3.55
N ASN A 101 -1.32 -2.46 -2.95
CA ASN A 101 -1.74 -2.27 -1.56
C ASN A 101 -3.25 -2.05 -1.54
N VAL A 102 -3.96 -2.79 -0.68
CA VAL A 102 -5.40 -2.66 -0.49
C VAL A 102 -5.68 -2.22 0.94
N VAL A 103 -6.45 -1.15 1.09
CA VAL A 103 -6.90 -0.64 2.39
C VAL A 103 -8.39 -0.84 2.48
N LEU A 104 -8.83 -1.71 3.40
CA LEU A 104 -10.24 -1.94 3.68
C LEU A 104 -10.66 -1.25 4.97
N PHE A 105 -11.67 -0.41 4.88
CA PHE A 105 -12.29 0.28 6.00
C PHE A 105 -13.65 -0.33 6.33
N LEU A 106 -13.77 -0.94 7.51
CA LEU A 106 -15.06 -1.37 8.05
C LEU A 106 -15.64 -0.26 8.92
N TYR A 107 -16.89 0.08 8.63
CA TYR A 107 -17.63 1.14 9.31
C TYR A 107 -19.06 0.73 9.66
N GLN A 108 -19.69 1.50 10.54
CA GLN A 108 -21.11 1.36 10.84
C GLN A 108 -21.75 2.74 10.92
N SER A 109 -22.94 2.87 10.32
CA SER A 109 -23.75 4.08 10.42
C SER A 109 -24.15 4.32 11.87
N GLY A 110 -23.91 5.54 12.37
CA GLY A 110 -24.21 5.92 13.76
C GLY A 110 -22.99 6.06 14.67
N ILE A 111 -21.79 5.66 14.22
CA ILE A 111 -20.53 5.85 14.95
C ILE A 111 -19.83 7.12 14.43
N PRO A 112 -19.71 8.21 15.23
CA PRO A 112 -19.12 9.47 14.78
C PRO A 112 -17.68 9.34 14.27
N GLU A 113 -16.88 8.48 14.89
CA GLU A 113 -15.48 8.26 14.55
C GLU A 113 -15.32 7.62 13.16
N CYS A 114 -16.31 6.82 12.71
CA CYS A 114 -16.35 6.29 11.35
C CYS A 114 -16.52 7.40 10.31
N SER A 115 -17.33 8.42 10.61
CA SER A 115 -17.53 9.57 9.72
C SER A 115 -16.26 10.42 9.57
N ILE A 116 -15.47 10.54 10.64
CA ILE A 116 -14.18 11.24 10.61
C ILE A 116 -13.19 10.46 9.75
N LEU A 117 -13.04 9.15 10.03
CA LEU A 117 -12.10 8.31 9.28
C LEU A 117 -12.49 8.20 7.80
N ASN A 118 -13.78 8.18 7.47
CA ASN A 118 -14.23 8.20 6.08
C ASN A 118 -13.71 9.43 5.31
N LYS A 119 -13.73 10.62 5.91
CA LYS A 119 -13.18 11.84 5.27
C LYS A 119 -11.68 11.70 5.02
N ILE A 120 -10.96 11.26 6.05
CA ILE A 120 -9.51 11.03 5.99
C ILE A 120 -9.15 10.04 4.88
N ILE A 121 -9.88 8.93 4.77
CA ILE A 121 -9.62 7.89 3.77
C ILE A 121 -9.87 8.41 2.35
N ASN A 122 -10.90 9.24 2.15
CA ASN A 122 -11.14 9.86 0.84
C ASN A 122 -9.99 10.80 0.44
N GLU A 123 -9.43 11.56 1.38
CA GLU A 123 -8.25 12.40 1.12
C GLU A 123 -7.00 11.55 0.81
N LEU A 124 -6.82 10.43 1.53
CA LEU A 124 -5.71 9.50 1.28
C LEU A 124 -5.83 8.80 -0.08
N ALA A 125 -7.04 8.47 -0.53
CA ALA A 125 -7.25 7.83 -1.82
C ALA A 125 -6.77 8.70 -2.99
N VAL A 126 -7.04 10.00 -2.92
CA VAL A 126 -6.54 10.97 -3.91
C VAL A 126 -5.02 11.11 -3.83
N LYS A 127 -4.45 11.12 -2.61
CA LYS A 127 -3.00 11.29 -2.40
C LYS A 127 -2.18 10.05 -2.80
N TYR A 128 -2.75 8.86 -2.68
CA TYR A 128 -2.08 7.58 -2.94
C TYR A 128 -2.82 6.78 -4.03
N PRO A 129 -2.79 7.22 -5.29
CA PRO A 129 -3.58 6.63 -6.36
C PRO A 129 -3.21 5.17 -6.68
N THR A 130 -1.98 4.74 -6.36
CA THR A 130 -1.51 3.36 -6.52
C THR A 130 -2.03 2.40 -5.45
N THR A 131 -2.71 2.91 -4.43
CA THR A 131 -3.32 2.13 -3.35
C THR A 131 -4.81 2.06 -3.56
N LYS A 132 -5.36 0.86 -3.41
CA LYS A 132 -6.78 0.58 -3.57
C LYS A 132 -7.50 0.80 -2.25
N PHE A 133 -8.33 1.83 -2.16
CA PHE A 133 -9.12 2.11 -0.97
C PHE A 133 -10.53 1.56 -1.12
N LEU A 134 -10.94 0.73 -0.16
CA LEU A 134 -12.23 0.06 -0.11
C LEU A 134 -12.90 0.35 1.22
N LYS A 135 -14.23 0.40 1.22
CA LYS A 135 -15.03 0.51 2.45
C LYS A 135 -16.19 -0.47 2.41
N SER A 136 -16.62 -0.95 3.56
CA SER A 136 -17.82 -1.78 3.70
C SER A 136 -18.47 -1.55 5.06
N ILE A 137 -19.79 -1.74 5.11
CA ILE A 137 -20.50 -1.85 6.37
C ILE A 137 -19.99 -3.10 7.10
N ALA A 138 -19.62 -2.97 8.37
CA ALA A 138 -19.01 -4.03 9.16
C ALA A 138 -19.89 -5.28 9.21
N SER A 139 -21.19 -5.11 9.44
CA SER A 139 -22.17 -6.20 9.48
C SER A 139 -22.39 -6.90 8.14
N LEU A 140 -22.16 -6.21 7.02
CA LEU A 140 -22.26 -6.80 5.68
C LEU A 140 -21.03 -7.63 5.32
N CYS A 141 -19.85 -7.26 5.82
CA CYS A 141 -18.59 -7.95 5.51
C CYS A 141 -18.29 -9.08 6.50
N VAL A 142 -18.57 -8.86 7.79
CA VAL A 142 -18.27 -9.79 8.88
C VAL A 142 -19.50 -9.92 9.77
N ALA A 143 -20.13 -11.09 9.74
CA ALA A 143 -21.30 -11.37 10.57
C ALA A 143 -20.96 -11.21 12.06
N ASN A 144 -21.77 -10.45 12.81
CA ASN A 144 -21.59 -10.17 14.23
C ASN A 144 -20.27 -9.46 14.60
N PHE A 145 -19.72 -8.62 13.71
CA PHE A 145 -18.58 -7.79 14.08
C PHE A 145 -18.95 -6.82 15.22
N PRO A 146 -18.23 -6.80 16.35
CA PRO A 146 -18.55 -5.93 17.47
C PRO A 146 -18.38 -4.44 17.14
N ASP A 147 -19.37 -3.62 17.49
CA ASP A 147 -19.31 -2.16 17.33
C ASP A 147 -18.16 -1.50 18.11
N THR A 148 -17.70 -2.14 19.20
CA THR A 148 -16.55 -1.68 19.98
C THR A 148 -15.24 -1.72 19.19
N GLY A 149 -15.15 -2.56 18.17
CA GLY A 149 -14.01 -2.66 17.26
C GLY A 149 -14.03 -1.61 16.15
N LEU A 150 -15.06 -0.77 16.06
CA LEU A 150 -15.20 0.21 14.99
C LEU A 150 -14.76 1.63 15.42
N PRO A 151 -14.17 2.43 14.51
CA PRO A 151 -13.81 2.09 13.13
C PRO A 151 -12.67 1.05 13.06
N ALA A 152 -12.64 0.23 12.00
CA ALA A 152 -11.56 -0.72 11.75
C ALA A 152 -10.96 -0.56 10.36
N LEU A 153 -9.63 -0.58 10.27
CA LEU A 153 -8.87 -0.47 9.04
C LEU A 153 -7.95 -1.67 8.88
N PHE A 154 -7.95 -2.26 7.70
CA PHE A 154 -7.13 -3.41 7.34
C PHE A 154 -6.28 -3.09 6.12
N LEU A 155 -4.97 -3.26 6.25
CA LEU A 155 -4.00 -3.12 5.17
C LEU A 155 -3.62 -4.50 4.66
N TYR A 156 -3.90 -4.76 3.40
CA TYR A 156 -3.47 -5.95 2.69
C TYR A 156 -2.43 -5.60 1.63
N LYS A 157 -1.53 -6.53 1.38
CA LYS A 157 -0.62 -6.49 0.24
C LYS A 157 -0.48 -7.91 -0.31
N ASN A 158 -0.65 -8.08 -1.61
CA ASN A 158 -0.58 -9.38 -2.28
C ASN A 158 -1.54 -10.43 -1.66
N GLY A 159 -2.75 -10.00 -1.28
CA GLY A 159 -3.75 -10.86 -0.65
C GLY A 159 -3.44 -11.28 0.79
N VAL A 160 -2.42 -10.70 1.42
CA VAL A 160 -2.08 -10.98 2.81
C VAL A 160 -2.25 -9.75 3.69
N LEU A 161 -2.84 -9.95 4.87
CA LEU A 161 -3.04 -8.89 5.85
C LEU A 161 -1.71 -8.48 6.48
N LYS A 162 -1.26 -7.26 6.20
CA LYS A 162 -0.04 -6.67 6.73
C LYS A 162 -0.25 -6.00 8.09
N LYS A 163 -1.36 -5.29 8.24
CA LYS A 163 -1.64 -4.49 9.44
C LYS A 163 -3.13 -4.32 9.64
N GLN A 164 -3.56 -4.32 10.89
CA GLN A 164 -4.91 -3.99 11.28
C GLN A 164 -4.90 -2.89 12.35
N LEU A 165 -5.85 -1.98 12.28
CA LEU A 165 -6.10 -0.93 13.26
C LEU A 165 -7.58 -1.04 13.63
N ILE A 166 -7.88 -1.36 14.88
CA ILE A 166 -9.23 -1.72 15.30
C ILE A 166 -9.59 -0.90 16.52
N GLY A 167 -10.75 -0.25 16.47
CA GLY A 167 -11.31 0.49 17.59
C GLY A 167 -10.80 1.92 17.72
N LYS A 168 -11.62 2.74 18.36
CA LYS A 168 -11.46 4.20 18.46
C LYS A 168 -10.13 4.64 19.07
N GLN A 169 -9.65 3.90 20.07
CA GLN A 169 -8.41 4.22 20.80
C GLN A 169 -7.18 4.18 19.89
N THR A 170 -7.19 3.29 18.91
CA THR A 170 -6.07 3.12 17.96
C THR A 170 -5.95 4.30 16.98
N PHE A 171 -7.05 5.01 16.73
CA PHE A 171 -7.06 6.16 15.82
C PHE A 171 -7.06 7.52 16.53
N GLY A 172 -6.89 7.57 17.85
CA GLY A 172 -6.92 8.83 18.61
C GLY A 172 -8.32 9.37 18.92
N GLY A 173 -9.37 8.55 18.76
CA GLY A 173 -10.74 8.90 19.14
C GLY A 173 -11.33 10.05 18.34
N LYS A 174 -11.84 11.08 19.03
CA LYS A 174 -12.51 12.24 18.40
C LYS A 174 -11.54 13.25 17.78
N ASP A 175 -10.25 13.20 18.16
CA ASP A 175 -9.21 14.12 17.70
C ASP A 175 -8.45 13.58 16.47
N MET A 176 -8.95 12.50 15.87
CA MET A 176 -8.37 11.85 14.70
C MET A 176 -8.18 12.85 13.55
N ASN A 177 -6.93 13.05 13.16
CA ASN A 177 -6.57 13.94 12.06
C ASN A 177 -5.38 13.36 11.27
N LEU A 178 -5.18 13.84 10.03
CA LEU A 178 -4.09 13.41 9.15
C LEU A 178 -2.70 13.91 9.57
N LYS A 179 -2.65 14.91 10.46
CA LYS A 179 -1.42 15.50 10.99
C LYS A 179 -1.11 14.81 12.31
N GLY A 180 -0.60 13.58 12.25
CA GLY A 180 -0.14 12.89 13.45
C GLY A 180 0.75 13.83 14.27
N ASN A 181 0.44 14.01 15.55
CA ASN A 181 1.32 14.70 16.48
C ASN A 181 2.63 13.89 16.53
N GLY A 182 3.63 14.38 15.78
CA GLY A 182 5.02 13.98 15.91
C GLY A 182 5.65 14.61 17.14
#